data_AF-A0A9D0J4I6-F1
#
_entry.id   AF-A0A9D0J4I6-F1
#
_cell.length_a   1.000
_cell.length_b   1.000
_cell.length_c   1.000
_cell.angle_alpha   90.00
_cell.angle_beta   90.00
_cell.angle_gamma   90.00
#
_symmetry.space_group_name_H-M   'P 1'
#
loop_
_entity.id
_entity.type
_entity.pdbx_description
1 polymer ?
#
loop_
_entity_poly.entity_id
_entity_poly.type
_entity_poly.pdbx_seq_one_letter_code
_entity_poly.pdbx_strand_id
1 'polypeptide(L)'
;MYTKITHSLAEAGVHSVEHGGVQSNPLLEHVRAGIAKVKEHHLKAVVAVGGGSVLDTAKAIAAGSVVDHDVWKFFAGKKTLKKASRYCSSRPASSL
;
A
#
# COMPACT_ATOMS: atom_id res chain seq x y z
N MET A 1 -4.57 15.86 7.80
CA MET A 1 -4.55 15.15 6.49
C MET A 1 -5.13 13.75 6.66
N TYR A 2 -4.55 12.92 7.53
CA TYR A 2 -5.04 11.56 7.83
C TYR A 2 -6.54 11.49 8.18
N THR A 3 -6.99 12.27 9.16
CA THR A 3 -8.40 12.33 9.60
C THR A 3 -9.39 12.73 8.51
N LYS A 4 -8.99 13.58 7.55
CA LYS A 4 -9.86 13.96 6.42
C LYS A 4 -10.09 12.77 5.48
N ILE A 5 -9.07 11.95 5.28
CA ILE A 5 -9.14 10.79 4.38
C ILE A 5 -9.98 9.69 5.01
N THR A 6 -9.75 9.36 6.28
CA THR A 6 -10.55 8.34 6.98
C THR A 6 -12.01 8.75 7.14
N HIS A 7 -12.28 10.02 7.41
CA HIS A 7 -13.65 10.54 7.46
C HIS A 7 -14.34 10.41 6.10
N SER A 8 -13.68 10.83 5.01
CA SER A 8 -14.24 10.73 3.67
C SER A 8 -14.49 9.27 3.24
N LEU A 9 -13.60 8.35 3.60
CA LEU A 9 -13.78 6.91 3.38
C LEU A 9 -14.97 6.36 4.17
N ALA A 10 -15.10 6.76 5.45
CA ALA A 10 -16.21 6.35 6.30
C ALA A 10 -17.55 6.89 5.79
N GLU A 11 -17.62 8.16 5.38
CA GLU A 11 -18.81 8.77 4.78
C GLU A 11 -19.22 8.09 3.46
N ALA A 12 -18.23 7.64 2.68
CA ALA A 12 -18.47 6.86 1.46
C ALA A 12 -18.83 5.39 1.73
N GLY A 13 -18.92 4.95 2.98
CA GLY A 13 -19.20 3.56 3.35
C GLY A 13 -18.07 2.58 2.98
N VAL A 14 -16.84 3.09 2.78
CA VAL A 14 -15.70 2.28 2.36
C VAL A 14 -15.02 1.69 3.59
N HIS A 15 -15.03 0.36 3.69
CA HIS A 15 -14.23 -0.34 4.69
C HIS A 15 -12.74 -0.11 4.43
N SER A 16 -12.03 0.37 5.45
CA SER A 16 -10.60 0.64 5.39
C SER A 16 -9.90 0.06 6.62
N VAL A 17 -8.68 -0.42 6.41
CA VAL A 17 -7.84 -0.99 7.46
C VAL A 17 -6.53 -0.21 7.52
N GLU A 18 -6.14 0.20 8.72
CA GLU A 18 -4.93 0.98 8.92
C GLU A 18 -3.66 0.11 8.89
N HIS A 19 -2.64 0.62 8.20
CA HIS A 19 -1.30 0.06 8.17
C HIS A 19 -0.27 1.19 8.29
N GLY A 20 0.04 1.56 9.54
CA GLY A 20 1.02 2.59 9.88
C GLY A 20 2.38 2.01 10.29
N GLY A 21 3.33 2.90 10.56
CA GLY A 21 4.68 2.52 11.03
C GLY A 21 5.74 2.41 9.92
N VAL A 22 5.46 2.94 8.73
CA VAL A 22 6.43 2.94 7.63
C VAL A 22 7.67 3.77 8.00
N GLN A 23 8.84 3.15 7.91
CA GLN A 23 10.13 3.79 8.13
C GLN A 23 10.87 4.02 6.80
N SER A 24 11.84 4.94 6.78
CA SER A 24 12.59 5.34 5.58
C SER A 24 13.35 4.18 4.91
N ASN A 25 13.66 3.12 5.66
CA ASN A 25 14.21 1.87 5.14
C ASN A 25 13.19 0.73 5.44
N PRO A 26 12.12 0.61 4.64
CA PRO A 26 11.04 -0.32 4.94
C PRO A 26 11.57 -1.76 4.89
N LEU A 27 11.59 -2.42 6.04
CA LEU A 27 11.92 -3.85 6.09
C LEU A 27 10.90 -4.62 5.26
N LEU A 28 11.38 -5.63 4.52
CA LEU A 28 10.55 -6.55 3.75
C LEU A 28 9.41 -7.15 4.59
N GLU A 29 9.65 -7.35 5.89
CA GLU A 29 8.66 -7.83 6.85
C GLU A 29 7.47 -6.89 6.99
N HIS A 30 7.69 -5.58 6.93
CA HIS A 30 6.61 -4.59 6.99
C HIS A 30 5.72 -4.68 5.74
N VAL A 31 6.34 -4.79 4.57
CA VAL A 31 5.61 -5.00 3.30
C VAL A 31 4.83 -6.32 3.33
N ARG A 32 5.42 -7.40 3.84
CA ARG A 32 4.74 -8.70 3.99
C ARG A 32 3.54 -8.62 4.92
N ALA A 33 3.66 -7.92 6.06
CA ALA A 33 2.55 -7.68 6.97
C ALA A 33 1.42 -6.89 6.30
N GLY A 34 1.75 -5.89 5.48
CA GLY A 34 0.77 -5.15 4.68
C GLY A 34 0.06 -6.04 3.65
N ILE A 35 0.80 -6.92 2.95
CA ILE A 35 0.24 -7.87 1.99
C ILE A 35 -0.71 -8.85 2.67
N ALA A 36 -0.34 -9.37 3.84
CA ALA A 36 -1.18 -10.26 4.62
C ALA A 36 -2.52 -9.60 4.97
N LYS A 37 -2.49 -8.35 5.48
CA LYS A 37 -3.72 -7.57 5.76
C LYS A 37 -4.61 -7.38 4.53
N VAL A 38 -4.02 -7.07 3.37
CA VAL A 38 -4.79 -6.91 2.13
C VAL A 38 -5.49 -8.21 1.75
N LYS A 39 -4.83 -9.35 1.90
CA LYS A 39 -5.41 -10.67 1.58
C LYS A 39 -6.46 -11.10 2.62
N GLU A 40 -6.17 -10.92 3.91
CA GLU A 40 -7.06 -11.27 5.04
C GLU A 40 -8.36 -10.48 5.02
N HIS A 41 -8.29 -9.17 4.79
CA HIS A 41 -9.47 -8.29 4.77
C HIS A 41 -10.06 -8.13 3.35
N HIS A 42 -9.59 -8.90 2.37
CA HIS A 42 -10.03 -8.83 0.97
C HIS A 42 -10.05 -7.40 0.40
N LEU A 43 -9.03 -6.59 0.74
CA LEU A 43 -8.96 -5.19 0.33
C LEU A 43 -8.69 -5.07 -1.16
N LYS A 44 -9.36 -4.12 -1.81
CA LYS A 44 -9.25 -3.91 -3.27
C LYS A 44 -8.23 -2.84 -3.66
N ALA A 45 -7.87 -1.96 -2.72
CA ALA A 45 -6.98 -0.84 -2.96
C ALA A 45 -6.05 -0.59 -1.75
N VAL A 46 -4.90 0.03 -2.03
CA VAL A 46 -3.95 0.50 -1.01
C VAL A 46 -3.78 2.00 -1.21
N VAL A 47 -4.03 2.78 -0.16
CA VAL A 47 -3.91 4.24 -0.20
C VAL A 47 -2.71 4.67 0.63
N ALA A 48 -1.75 5.34 -0.01
CA ALA A 48 -0.58 5.89 0.65
C ALA A 48 -0.87 7.31 1.18
N VAL A 49 -0.68 7.53 2.48
CA VAL A 49 -0.82 8.84 3.11
C VAL A 49 0.49 9.19 3.82
N GLY A 50 1.37 9.92 3.14
CA GLY A 50 2.69 10.29 3.67
C GLY A 50 3.70 10.69 2.59
N GLY A 51 4.98 10.61 2.92
CA GLY A 51 6.09 10.91 2.01
C GLY A 51 6.46 9.76 1.05
N GLY A 52 7.61 9.89 0.37
CA GLY A 52 8.07 8.95 -0.66
C GLY A 52 8.16 7.50 -0.18
N SER A 53 8.73 7.25 1.01
CA SER A 53 8.85 5.90 1.56
C SER A 53 7.50 5.22 1.82
N VAL A 54 6.46 6.00 2.19
CA VAL A 54 5.08 5.50 2.35
C VAL A 54 4.50 5.08 1.00
N LEU A 55 4.73 5.89 -0.02
CA LEU A 55 4.28 5.60 -1.38
C LEU A 55 4.95 4.34 -1.94
N ASP A 56 6.26 4.18 -1.77
CA ASP A 56 6.96 3.02 -2.28
C ASP A 56 6.61 1.74 -1.53
N THR A 57 6.39 1.83 -0.21
CA THR A 57 5.85 0.72 0.59
C THR A 57 4.45 0.33 0.11
N ALA A 58 3.57 1.29 -0.14
CA ALA A 58 2.22 1.03 -0.65
C ALA A 58 2.24 0.35 -2.03
N LYS A 59 3.12 0.78 -2.94
CA LYS A 59 3.31 0.12 -4.25
C LYS A 59 3.77 -1.32 -4.09
N ALA A 60 4.73 -1.58 -3.20
CA ALA A 60 5.23 -2.92 -2.93
C ALA A 60 4.13 -3.83 -2.37
N ILE A 61 3.31 -3.32 -1.44
CA ILE A 61 2.16 -4.05 -0.90
C ILE A 61 1.12 -4.33 -2.00
N ALA A 62 0.75 -3.33 -2.79
CA ALA A 62 -0.23 -3.48 -3.86
C ALA A 62 0.24 -4.42 -4.99
N ALA A 63 1.54 -4.45 -5.26
CA ALA A 63 2.15 -5.38 -6.20
C ALA A 63 2.19 -6.81 -5.63
N GLY A 64 2.57 -6.96 -4.36
CA GLY A 64 2.67 -8.26 -3.68
C GLY A 64 1.31 -8.90 -3.34
N SER A 65 0.24 -8.10 -3.23
CA SER A 65 -1.10 -8.62 -2.94
C SER A 65 -1.75 -9.29 -4.14
N VAL A 66 -1.41 -8.89 -5.37
CA VAL A 66 -1.98 -9.42 -6.62
C VAL A 66 -1.18 -10.59 -7.21
N VAL A 67 -0.10 -11.01 -6.56
CA VAL A 67 0.71 -12.14 -7.02
C VAL A 67 0.74 -13.29 -6.01
N ASP A 68 0.83 -14.51 -6.55
CA ASP A 68 0.97 -15.74 -5.77
C ASP A 68 2.40 -16.04 -5.34
N HIS A 69 3.38 -15.23 -5.77
CA HIS A 69 4.78 -15.39 -5.41
C HIS A 69 5.24 -14.31 -4.44
N ASP A 70 6.23 -14.65 -3.61
CA ASP A 70 6.81 -13.73 -2.63
C ASP A 70 7.27 -12.43 -3.31
N VAL A 71 6.89 -11.30 -2.72
CA VAL A 71 7.19 -9.93 -3.20
C VAL A 71 8.71 -9.70 -3.29
N TRP A 72 9.51 -10.45 -2.54
CA TRP A 72 10.97 -10.45 -2.62
C TRP A 72 11.49 -10.73 -4.05
N LYS A 73 10.75 -11.48 -4.86
CA LYS A 73 11.16 -11.77 -6.25
C LYS A 73 11.13 -10.52 -7.16
N PHE A 74 10.42 -9.46 -6.77
CA PHE A 74 10.46 -8.17 -7.46
C PHE A 74 11.70 -7.35 -7.08
N PHE A 75 12.03 -7.31 -5.79
CA PHE A 75 13.22 -6.61 -5.29
C PHE A 75 14.53 -7.27 -5.72
N ALA A 76 14.53 -8.60 -5.86
CA ALA A 76 15.69 -9.35 -6.34
C ALA A 76 15.93 -9.24 -7.87
N GLY A 77 15.16 -8.44 -8.61
CA GLY A 77 15.32 -8.23 -10.06
C GLY A 77 14.97 -9.45 -10.93
N LYS A 78 14.32 -10.48 -10.36
CA LYS A 78 14.08 -11.76 -11.06
C LYS A 78 12.77 -11.81 -11.85
N LYS A 79 11.83 -10.88 -11.66
CA LYS A 79 10.57 -10.81 -12.43
C LYS A 79 10.06 -9.38 -12.62
N THR A 80 9.58 -9.07 -13.83
CA THR A 80 8.95 -7.79 -14.19
C THR A 80 7.47 -7.79 -13.82
N LEU A 81 6.98 -6.70 -13.19
CA LEU A 81 5.55 -6.50 -12.87
C LEU A 81 4.73 -6.29 -14.14
N LYS A 82 3.87 -7.25 -14.51
CA LYS A 82 2.92 -7.11 -15.63
C LYS A 82 1.54 -6.57 -15.23
N LYS A 83 1.19 -6.61 -13.94
CA LYS A 83 -0.06 -6.08 -13.38
C LYS A 83 0.18 -5.62 -11.94
N ALA A 84 -0.26 -4.41 -11.63
CA ALA A 84 -0.40 -3.89 -10.27
C ALA A 84 -1.88 -3.50 -10.06
N SER A 85 -2.37 -3.53 -8.83
CA SER A 85 -3.75 -3.10 -8.52
C SER A 85 -4.01 -1.69 -9.07
N ARG A 86 -5.16 -1.51 -9.70
CA ARG A 86 -5.48 -0.43 -10.66
C ARG A 86 -5.60 0.97 -10.04
N TYR A 87 -5.50 1.13 -8.73
CA TYR A 87 -5.68 2.42 -8.05
C TYR A 87 -4.62 2.64 -6.96
N CYS A 88 -3.59 3.43 -7.28
CA CYS A 88 -2.63 3.99 -6.33
C CYS A 88 -2.65 5.51 -6.51
N SER A 89 -3.45 6.22 -5.72
CA SER A 89 -3.48 7.68 -5.73
C SER A 89 -2.54 8.24 -4.66
N SER A 90 -1.43 8.84 -5.06
CA SER A 90 -0.58 9.65 -4.18
C SER A 90 -1.06 11.10 -4.22
N ARG A 91 -1.53 11.66 -3.10
CA ARG A 91 -1.64 13.12 -2.96
C ARG A 91 -0.39 13.63 -2.23
N PRO A 92 0.45 14.47 -2.86
CA PRO A 92 1.59 15.07 -2.19
C PRO A 92 1.10 15.99 -1.05
N ALA A 93 1.78 15.95 0.10
CA ALA A 93 1.45 16.75 1.27
C ALA A 93 1.72 18.26 1.09
N SER A 94 2.29 18.68 -0.06
CA SER A 94 2.78 20.03 -0.34
C SER A 94 1.85 20.89 -1.22
N SER A 95 0.60 20.50 -1.42
CA SER A 95 -0.40 21.34 -2.11
C SER A 95 -1.62 21.56 -1.23
N LEU A 96 -1.47 22.51 -0.31
CA LEU A 96 -2.54 23.29 0.32
C LEU A 96 -2.10 24.76 0.27
#